data_AF-A0A3A5KGW1-F1
#
_entry.id   AF-A0A3A5KGW1-F1
#
_cell.length_a   1.000
_cell.length_b   1.000
_cell.length_c   1.000
_cell.angle_alpha   90.00
_cell.angle_beta   90.00
_cell.angle_gamma   90.00
#
_symmetry.space_group_name_H-M   'P 1'
#
loop_
_entity.id
_entity.type
_entity.pdbx_description
1 polymer ?
#
loop_
_entity_poly.entity_id
_entity_poly.type
_entity_poly.pdbx_seq_one_letter_code
_entity_poly.pdbx_strand_id
1 'polypeptide(L)'
;MLKIADSAKDRIRHLCDQFRWDKGIDPIPAIMWLDTDLNGGRFPTGVIIGAYTSAQGGELSGEIRNDNGLEYVLAVADDYLPKFIGKTLSFDGNSYRLD
;
A
#
# COMPACT_ATOMS: atom_id res chain seq x y z
N MET A 1 0.99 7.46 13.22
CA MET A 1 0.66 6.26 12.43
C MET A 1 -0.15 6.68 11.21
N LEU A 2 0.02 6.03 10.06
CA LEU A 2 -0.81 6.25 8.87
C LEU A 2 -2.23 5.73 9.14
N LYS A 3 -3.25 6.51 8.79
CA LYS A 3 -4.66 6.10 8.79
C LYS A 3 -5.10 5.74 7.38
N ILE A 4 -6.01 4.79 7.24
CA ILE A 4 -6.55 4.39 5.94
C ILE A 4 -8.05 4.70 5.91
N ALA A 5 -8.43 5.66 5.08
CA ALA A 5 -9.83 5.98 4.83
C ALA A 5 -10.53 4.80 4.14
N ASP A 6 -11.85 4.69 4.31
CA ASP A 6 -12.60 3.54 3.80
C ASP A 6 -12.52 3.43 2.27
N SER A 7 -12.48 4.55 1.54
CA SER A 7 -12.28 4.53 0.09
C SER A 7 -10.97 3.86 -0.33
N ALA A 8 -9.88 4.09 0.42
CA ALA A 8 -8.61 3.42 0.18
C ALA A 8 -8.66 1.95 0.61
N LYS A 9 -9.29 1.63 1.75
CA LYS A 9 -9.45 0.24 2.20
C LYS A 9 -10.19 -0.61 1.16
N ASP A 10 -11.31 -0.10 0.66
CA ASP A 10 -12.14 -0.83 -0.30
C ASP A 10 -11.38 -1.06 -1.61
N ARG A 11 -10.64 -0.04 -2.07
CA ARG A 11 -9.80 -0.19 -3.25
C ARG A 11 -8.66 -1.20 -3.03
N ILE A 12 -7.98 -1.16 -1.89
CA ILE A 12 -6.90 -2.10 -1.55
C ILE A 12 -7.44 -3.53 -1.48
N ARG A 13 -8.57 -3.75 -0.80
CA ARG A 13 -9.23 -5.07 -0.73
C ARG A 13 -9.57 -5.60 -2.12
N HIS A 14 -10.13 -4.76 -2.97
CA HIS A 14 -10.42 -5.12 -4.35
C HIS A 14 -9.16 -5.55 -5.13
N LEU A 15 -8.05 -4.81 -4.99
CA LEU A 15 -6.78 -5.19 -5.61
C LEU A 15 -6.24 -6.52 -5.07
N CYS A 16 -6.37 -6.76 -3.76
CA CYS A 16 -6.00 -8.02 -3.15
C CYS A 16 -6.85 -9.20 -3.67
N ASP A 17 -8.17 -9.00 -3.81
CA ASP A 17 -9.06 -10.02 -4.36
C ASP A 17 -8.75 -10.32 -5.82
N GLN A 18 -8.44 -9.30 -6.63
CA GLN A 18 -7.98 -9.48 -8.01
C GLN A 18 -6.67 -10.28 -8.06
N PHE A 19 -5.69 -9.92 -7.24
CA PHE A 19 -4.42 -10.65 -7.18
C PHE A 19 -4.62 -12.11 -6.74
N ARG A 20 -5.46 -12.35 -5.73
CA ARG A 20 -5.82 -13.70 -5.28
C ARG A 20 -6.47 -14.50 -6.41
N TRP A 21 -7.39 -13.89 -7.15
CA TRP A 21 -8.05 -14.54 -8.28
C TRP A 21 -7.05 -14.89 -9.41
N ASP A 22 -6.13 -13.98 -9.73
CA ASP A 22 -5.13 -14.15 -10.78
C ASP A 22 -4.03 -15.16 -10.41
N LYS A 23 -3.61 -15.19 -9.15
CA LYS A 23 -2.41 -15.94 -8.69
C LYS A 23 -2.72 -17.14 -7.80
N GLY A 24 -3.93 -17.26 -7.29
CA GLY A 24 -4.32 -18.31 -6.35
C GLY A 24 -3.64 -18.21 -4.98
N ILE A 25 -3.10 -17.04 -4.63
CA ILE A 25 -2.32 -16.81 -3.41
C ILE A 25 -2.88 -15.59 -2.68
N ASP A 26 -2.98 -15.67 -1.36
CA ASP A 26 -3.36 -14.56 -0.50
C ASP A 26 -2.27 -13.49 -0.45
N PRO A 27 -2.55 -12.26 -0.93
CA PRO A 27 -1.60 -11.17 -0.87
C PRO A 27 -1.65 -10.44 0.48
N ILE A 28 -0.49 -9.90 0.88
CA ILE A 28 -0.39 -8.87 1.90
C ILE A 28 -0.15 -7.53 1.17
N PRO A 29 -1.05 -6.55 1.28
CA PRO A 29 -0.90 -5.30 0.53
C PRO A 29 0.29 -4.49 1.03
N ALA A 30 1.02 -3.89 0.11
CA ALA A 30 2.16 -3.03 0.37
C ALA A 30 1.85 -1.60 -0.10
N ILE A 31 1.80 -0.65 0.83
CA ILE A 31 1.69 0.78 0.53
C ILE A 31 3.10 1.30 0.26
N MET A 32 3.33 1.80 -0.95
CA MET A 32 4.64 2.26 -1.40
C MET A 32 4.58 3.72 -1.86
N TRP A 33 5.73 4.37 -1.90
CA TRP A 33 5.93 5.66 -2.56
C TRP A 33 6.73 5.45 -3.83
N LEU A 34 6.18 5.84 -4.97
CA LEU A 34 6.87 5.83 -6.24
C LEU A 34 7.30 7.25 -6.58
N ASP A 35 8.60 7.45 -6.77
CA ASP A 35 9.12 8.68 -7.37
C ASP A 35 9.16 8.53 -8.89
N THR A 36 8.64 9.52 -9.62
CA THR A 36 8.63 9.54 -11.08
C THR A 36 10.04 9.50 -11.66
N ASP A 37 10.99 10.14 -10.98
CA ASP A 37 12.39 10.19 -11.41
C ASP A 37 13.04 8.80 -11.36
N LEU A 38 12.59 7.95 -10.43
CA LEU A 38 13.08 6.58 -10.26
C LEU A 38 12.42 5.56 -11.20
N ASN A 39 11.33 5.95 -11.88
CA ASN A 39 10.59 5.05 -12.77
C ASN A 39 10.66 5.42 -14.26
N GLY A 40 11.53 6.39 -14.62
CA GLY A 40 11.70 6.86 -15.98
C GLY A 40 10.49 7.62 -16.52
N GLY A 41 9.71 8.27 -15.65
CA GLY A 41 8.50 9.02 -16.03
C GLY A 41 7.31 8.14 -16.45
N ARG A 42 7.39 6.82 -16.28
CA ARG A 42 6.33 5.88 -16.67
C ARG A 42 5.07 6.03 -15.81
N PHE A 43 5.24 6.41 -14.56
CA PHE A 43 4.14 6.67 -13.63
C PHE A 43 4.37 7.99 -12.88
N PRO A 44 3.30 8.71 -12.54
CA PRO A 44 3.41 9.92 -11.74
C PRO A 44 3.94 9.60 -10.34
N THR A 45 4.61 10.58 -9.73
CA THR A 45 5.03 10.49 -8.33
C THR A 45 3.81 10.35 -7.44
N GLY A 46 3.81 9.37 -6.54
CA GLY A 46 2.69 9.19 -5.62
C GLY A 46 2.65 7.84 -4.93
N VAL A 47 1.56 7.61 -4.22
CA VAL A 47 1.31 6.33 -3.57
C VAL A 47 0.86 5.29 -4.58
N ILE A 48 1.48 4.12 -4.54
CA ILE A 48 1.06 2.92 -5.28
C ILE A 48 0.86 1.76 -4.30
N ILE A 49 0.07 0.77 -4.73
CA ILE A 49 -0.17 -0.46 -3.97
C ILE A 49 0.50 -1.62 -4.68
N GLY A 50 1.48 -2.21 -4.01
CA GLY A 50 2.05 -3.51 -4.33
C GLY A 50 1.44 -4.62 -3.48
N ALA A 51 1.98 -5.82 -3.62
CA ALA A 51 1.61 -6.96 -2.79
C ALA A 51 2.82 -7.85 -2.53
N TYR A 52 2.93 -8.33 -1.30
CA TYR A 52 3.76 -9.48 -0.94
C TYR A 52 2.90 -10.74 -0.97
N THR A 53 3.55 -11.88 -1.19
CA THR A 53 2.89 -13.18 -1.05
C THR A 53 2.87 -13.63 0.41
N SER A 54 1.91 -14.48 0.78
CA SER A 54 1.86 -15.07 2.12
C SER A 54 3.15 -15.81 2.52
N ALA A 55 3.89 -16.38 1.56
CA ALA A 55 5.19 -17.01 1.80
C ALA A 55 6.26 -16.01 2.29
N GLN A 56 6.17 -14.75 1.90
CA GLN A 56 7.05 -13.67 2.37
C GLN A 56 6.60 -13.08 3.72
N GLY A 57 5.41 -13.45 4.21
CA GLY A 57 4.83 -12.91 5.45
C GLY A 57 5.69 -13.15 6.69
N GLY A 58 6.46 -14.25 6.74
CA GLY A 58 7.36 -14.55 7.86
C GLY A 58 8.47 -13.50 8.03
N GLU A 59 9.04 -13.03 6.91
CA GLU A 59 10.08 -11.99 6.87
C GLU A 59 9.52 -10.61 7.21
N LEU A 60 8.22 -10.42 7.01
CA LEU A 60 7.51 -9.14 7.18
C LEU A 60 6.82 -9.00 8.55
N SER A 61 6.88 -10.01 9.42
CA SER A 61 6.07 -10.06 10.64
C SER A 61 6.27 -8.87 11.60
N GLY A 62 7.43 -8.21 11.57
CA GLY A 62 7.71 -6.97 12.32
C GLY A 62 7.28 -5.68 11.60
N GLU A 63 6.90 -5.76 10.34
CA GLU A 63 6.58 -4.62 9.45
C GLU A 63 5.08 -4.52 9.13
N ILE A 64 4.31 -5.58 9.39
CA ILE A 64 2.86 -5.59 9.21
C ILE A 64 2.20 -4.65 10.22
N ARG A 65 1.42 -3.72 9.70
CA ARG A 65 0.63 -2.75 10.45
C ARG A 65 -0.84 -3.05 10.28
N ASN A 66 -1.64 -2.69 11.27
CA ASN A 66 -3.10 -2.80 11.20
C ASN A 66 -3.74 -1.42 11.38
N ASP A 67 -4.64 -1.05 10.48
CA ASP A 67 -5.55 0.08 10.69
C ASP A 67 -7.00 -0.37 10.43
N ASN A 68 -7.78 -0.46 11.50
CA ASN A 68 -9.20 -0.82 11.48
C ASN A 68 -9.49 -2.09 10.66
N GLY A 69 -8.71 -3.16 10.89
CA GLY A 69 -8.93 -4.46 10.25
C GLY A 69 -8.38 -4.57 8.83
N LEU A 70 -7.63 -3.58 8.34
CA LEU A 70 -6.76 -3.75 7.17
C LEU A 70 -5.32 -3.96 7.64
N GLU A 71 -4.78 -5.13 7.35
CA GLU A 71 -3.35 -5.42 7.50
C GLU A 71 -2.59 -4.98 6.25
N TYR A 72 -1.48 -4.28 6.44
CA TYR A 72 -0.65 -3.77 5.34
C TYR A 72 0.81 -3.60 5.76
N VAL A 73 1.70 -3.60 4.78
CA VAL A 73 3.11 -3.20 4.95
C VAL A 73 3.27 -1.77 4.43
N LEU A 74 3.95 -0.91 5.18
CA LEU A 74 4.37 0.41 4.66
C LEU A 74 5.79 0.28 4.08
N ALA A 75 5.87 -0.10 2.81
CA ALA A 75 7.11 -0.37 2.09
C ALA A 75 7.66 0.93 1.47
N VAL A 76 8.17 1.83 2.32
CA VAL A 76 8.76 3.11 1.91
C VAL A 76 10.13 3.28 2.55
N ALA A 77 11.06 3.91 1.84
CA ALA A 77 12.36 4.26 2.42
C ALA A 77 12.19 5.23 3.61
N ASP A 78 13.15 5.23 4.54
CA ASP A 78 13.09 6.03 5.76
C ASP A 78 12.89 7.53 5.48
N ASP A 79 13.54 8.05 4.43
CA ASP A 79 13.40 9.45 4.00
C ASP A 79 11.97 9.82 3.58
N TYR A 80 11.15 8.84 3.22
CA TYR A 80 9.75 9.03 2.84
C TYR A 80 8.78 8.76 3.99
N LEU A 81 9.18 8.08 5.07
CA LEU A 81 8.32 7.84 6.23
C LEU A 81 7.61 9.10 6.76
N PRO A 82 8.26 10.28 6.87
CA PRO A 82 7.60 11.50 7.33
C PRO A 82 6.38 11.91 6.49
N LYS A 83 6.31 11.51 5.21
CA LYS A 83 5.15 11.79 4.35
C LYS A 83 3.89 11.03 4.77
N PHE A 84 4.03 9.91 5.48
CA PHE A 84 2.92 9.03 5.85
C PHE A 84 2.50 9.18 7.32
N ILE A 85 3.38 9.70 8.17
CA ILE A 85 3.11 9.82 9.60
C ILE A 85 2.04 10.88 9.84
N GLY A 86 0.93 10.47 10.47
CA GLY A 86 -0.17 11.36 10.82
C GLY A 86 -1.08 11.71 9.65
N LYS A 87 -0.85 11.11 8.48
CA LYS A 87 -1.68 11.27 7.29
C LYS A 87 -2.80 10.25 7.22
N THR A 88 -3.81 10.58 6.43
CA THR A 88 -4.85 9.66 6.02
C THR A 88 -4.68 9.31 4.54
N LEU A 89 -4.50 8.02 4.24
CA LEU A 89 -4.53 7.52 2.88
C LEU A 89 -5.98 7.42 2.41
N SER A 90 -6.31 8.12 1.33
CA SER A 90 -7.61 8.10 0.66
C SER A 90 -7.47 7.68 -0.81
N PHE A 91 -8.55 7.22 -1.42
CA PHE A 91 -8.63 6.95 -2.87
C PHE A 91 -9.77 7.76 -3.46
N ASP A 92 -9.48 8.53 -4.51
CA ASP A 92 -10.43 9.45 -5.15
C ASP A 92 -11.15 8.87 -6.38
N GLY A 93 -10.91 7.61 -6.70
CA GLY A 93 -11.41 6.93 -7.89
C GLY A 93 -10.35 6.78 -8.99
N ASN A 94 -9.30 7.60 -8.98
CA ASN A 94 -8.20 7.55 -9.94
C ASN A 94 -6.85 7.31 -9.28
N SER A 95 -6.61 7.94 -8.13
CA SER A 95 -5.30 7.95 -7.47
C SER A 95 -5.42 7.92 -5.95
N TYR A 96 -4.32 7.50 -5.31
CA TYR A 96 -4.18 7.55 -3.86
C TYR A 96 -3.67 8.91 -3.41
N ARG A 97 -4.24 9.44 -2.32
CA ARG A 97 -3.86 10.72 -1.73
C ARG A 97 -3.51 10.58 -0.25
N LEU A 98 -2.61 11.43 0.22
CA LEU A 98 -2.23 11.55 1.62
C LEU A 98 -2.70 12.91 2.14
N ASP A 99 -3.77 12.89 2.92
CA ASP A 99 -4.40 14.09 3.50
C ASP A 99 -3.93 14.31 4.95
#